data_AF-A0A7M2A4J8-F1
#
_entry.id   AF-A0A7M2A4J8-F1
#
_cell.length_a   1.000
_cell.length_b   1.000
_cell.length_c   1.000
_cell.angle_alpha   90.00
_cell.angle_beta   90.00
_cell.angle_gamma   90.00
#
_symmetry.space_group_name_H-M   'P 1'
#
loop_
_entity.id
_entity.type
_entity.pdbx_description
1 polymer ?
#
loop_
_entity_poly.entity_id
_entity_poly.type
_entity_poly.pdbx_seq_one_letter_code
_entity_poly.pdbx_strand_id
1 'polypeptide(L)'
;MSKTGLNITLFTSKDELVNAKAGGSTLVASKTKTKDADFQIIVSIDACDLLENEVRVNLTLLKASVEEAAQEFGAAMGNEINRVLSQIE
;
A
#
# COMPACT_ATOMS: atom_id res chain seq x y z
N MET A 1 -2.70 1.77 16.85
CA MET A 1 -1.47 1.28 16.19
C MET A 1 -0.64 2.49 15.81
N SER A 2 0.65 2.53 16.17
CA SER A 2 1.54 3.61 15.70
C SER A 2 1.71 3.47 14.19
N LYS A 3 1.00 4.30 13.41
CA LYS A 3 1.24 4.42 11.97
C LYS A 3 2.62 5.04 11.81
N THR A 4 3.65 4.23 11.63
CA THR A 4 4.97 4.79 11.35
C THR A 4 4.96 5.19 9.88
N GLY A 5 5.12 6.47 9.58
CA GLY A 5 5.19 6.99 8.20
C GLY A 5 6.45 6.55 7.44
N LEU A 6 7.02 5.40 7.79
CA LEU A 6 8.25 4.86 7.26
C LEU A 6 7.91 3.95 6.09
N ASN A 7 8.41 4.33 4.92
CA ASN A 7 8.33 3.54 3.71
C ASN A 7 9.67 2.85 3.46
N ILE A 8 9.62 1.61 3.00
CA ILE A 8 10.79 0.86 2.56
C ILE A 8 10.73 0.66 1.04
N THR A 9 11.89 0.74 0.41
CA THR A 9 12.05 0.43 -1.02
C THR A 9 12.44 -1.03 -1.13
N LEU A 10 11.68 -1.79 -1.93
CA LEU A 10 11.89 -3.21 -2.16
C LEU A 10 11.98 -3.52 -3.65
N PHE A 11 12.63 -4.63 -3.96
CA PHE A 11 12.80 -5.14 -5.32
C PHE A 11 12.02 -6.44 -5.49
N THR A 12 11.30 -6.57 -6.60
CA THR A 12 10.44 -7.73 -6.91
C THR A 12 10.53 -8.10 -8.39
N SER A 13 10.16 -9.33 -8.70
CA SER A 13 10.11 -9.85 -10.07
C SER A 13 8.78 -9.55 -10.76
N LYS A 14 8.75 -9.69 -12.09
CA LYS A 14 7.50 -9.55 -12.87
C LYS A 14 6.45 -10.58 -12.45
N ASP A 15 6.87 -11.82 -12.19
CA ASP A 15 5.97 -12.92 -11.87
C ASP A 15 5.31 -12.72 -10.50
N GLU A 16 6.07 -12.22 -9.52
CA GLU A 16 5.52 -11.82 -8.21
C GLU A 16 4.47 -10.73 -8.34
N LEU A 17 4.70 -9.71 -9.18
CA LEU A 17 3.72 -8.65 -9.44
C LEU A 17 2.45 -9.17 -10.13
N VAL A 18 2.59 -10.08 -11.10
CA VAL A 18 1.45 -10.70 -11.78
C VAL A 18 0.64 -11.56 -10.82
N ASN A 19 1.31 -12.35 -9.98
CA ASN A 19 0.65 -13.18 -8.96
C ASN A 19 -0.07 -12.33 -7.91
N ALA A 20 0.54 -11.24 -7.46
CA ALA A 20 -0.09 -10.26 -6.58
C ALA A 20 -1.38 -9.68 -7.20
N LYS A 21 -1.34 -9.34 -8.50
CA LYS A 21 -2.52 -8.82 -9.21
C LYS A 21 -3.61 -9.88 -9.42
N ALA A 22 -3.23 -11.14 -9.59
CA ALA A 22 -4.15 -12.26 -9.81
C ALA A 22 -4.92 -12.72 -8.56
N GLY A 23 -4.71 -12.07 -7.41
CA GLY A 23 -5.43 -12.37 -6.17
C GLY A 23 -4.53 -12.91 -5.04
N GLY A 24 -3.21 -12.91 -5.22
CA GLY A 24 -2.28 -13.18 -4.12
C GLY A 24 -2.51 -12.22 -2.95
N SER A 25 -2.52 -12.73 -1.73
CA SER A 25 -2.62 -11.93 -0.49
C SER A 25 -1.27 -11.43 0.00
N THR A 26 -0.18 -12.07 -0.44
CA THR A 26 1.18 -11.79 -0.02
C THR A 26 2.09 -11.70 -1.24
N LEU A 27 2.97 -10.70 -1.27
CA LEU A 27 4.05 -10.59 -2.25
C LEU A 27 5.38 -10.74 -1.52
N VAL A 28 6.29 -11.55 -2.07
CA VAL A 28 7.67 -11.64 -1.57
C VAL A 28 8.50 -10.62 -2.33
N ALA A 29 9.31 -9.87 -1.62
CA ALA A 29 10.23 -8.90 -2.21
C ALA A 29 11.55 -8.90 -1.44
N SER A 30 12.64 -8.52 -2.10
CA SER A 30 13.95 -8.42 -1.47
C SER A 30 14.30 -6.97 -1.14
N LYS A 31 15.06 -6.78 -0.06
CA LYS A 31 15.71 -5.50 0.24
C LYS A 31 16.85 -5.18 -0.73
N THR A 32 17.40 -6.20 -1.38
CA THR A 32 18.55 -6.08 -2.28
C THR A 32 18.11 -6.42 -3.70
N LYS A 33 18.53 -5.59 -4.67
CA LYS A 33 18.27 -5.89 -6.07
C LYS A 33 18.99 -7.17 -6.49
N THR A 34 18.25 -8.16 -6.97
CA THR A 34 18.78 -9.40 -7.55
C THR A 34 18.63 -9.36 -9.07
N LYS A 35 19.23 -10.33 -9.78
CA LYS A 35 19.08 -10.43 -11.24
C LYS A 35 17.65 -10.68 -11.69
N ASP A 36 16.84 -11.31 -10.83
CA ASP A 36 15.45 -11.69 -11.13
C ASP A 36 14.44 -10.63 -10.63
N ALA A 37 14.88 -9.65 -9.83
CA ALA A 37 14.06 -8.61 -9.22
C ALA A 37 14.33 -7.23 -9.87
N ASP A 38 13.74 -7.02 -11.05
CA ASP A 38 13.95 -5.81 -11.86
C ASP A 38 13.05 -4.63 -11.47
N PHE A 39 11.96 -4.88 -10.74
CA PHE A 39 10.97 -3.87 -10.40
C PHE A 39 11.20 -3.34 -8.99
N GLN A 40 11.02 -2.03 -8.82
CA GLN A 40 11.10 -1.35 -7.54
C GLN A 40 9.70 -0.98 -7.06
N ILE A 41 9.40 -1.29 -5.80
CA ILE A 41 8.17 -0.88 -5.13
C ILE A 41 8.50 -0.15 -3.84
N ILE A 42 7.62 0.78 -3.45
CA ILE A 42 7.70 1.50 -2.18
C ILE A 42 6.47 1.11 -1.38
N VAL A 43 6.69 0.59 -0.18
CA VAL A 43 5.61 0.07 0.68
C VAL A 43 5.80 0.54 2.12
N SER A 44 4.68 0.75 2.82
CA SER A 44 4.72 1.07 4.25
C SER A 44 5.25 -0.12 5.04
N ILE A 45 6.12 0.15 6.02
CA ILE A 45 6.66 -0.87 6.91
C ILE A 45 5.55 -1.59 7.70
N ASP A 46 4.43 -0.91 7.97
CA ASP A 46 3.30 -1.47 8.72
C ASP A 46 2.60 -2.61 7.95
N ALA A 47 2.80 -2.69 6.63
CA ALA A 47 2.28 -3.75 5.78
C ALA A 47 3.34 -4.81 5.40
N CYS A 48 4.49 -4.81 6.08
CA CYS A 48 5.63 -5.66 5.76
C CYS A 48 6.03 -6.54 6.95
N ASP A 49 6.17 -7.83 6.71
CA ASP A 49 6.88 -8.73 7.62
C ASP A 49 8.34 -8.84 7.15
N LEU A 50 9.27 -8.36 7.99
CA LEU A 50 10.70 -8.36 7.70
C LEU A 50 11.32 -9.69 8.16
N LEU A 51 11.85 -10.48 7.22
CA LEU A 51 12.60 -11.70 7.49
C LEU A 51 14.09 -11.48 7.19
N GLU A 52 14.93 -12.47 7.53
CA GLU A 52 16.40 -12.34 7.45
C GLU A 52 16.90 -11.96 6.03
N ASN A 53 16.30 -12.55 5.00
CA ASN A 53 16.71 -12.40 3.60
C ASN A 53 15.60 -11.93 2.64
N GLU A 54 14.35 -11.88 3.11
CA GLU A 54 13.18 -11.51 2.31
C GLU A 54 12.24 -10.61 3.10
N VAL A 55 11.40 -9.86 2.40
CA VAL A 55 10.32 -9.04 2.96
C VAL A 55 9.02 -9.54 2.38
N ARG A 56 8.06 -9.87 3.24
CA ARG A 56 6.72 -10.26 2.82
C ARG A 56 5.79 -9.07 2.95
N VAL A 57 5.20 -8.67 1.83
CA VAL A 57 4.27 -7.55 1.76
C VAL A 57 2.86 -8.10 1.82
N ASN A 58 2.10 -7.69 2.83
CA ASN A 58 0.69 -8.04 2.97
C ASN A 58 -0.18 -7.06 2.15
N LEU A 59 -0.69 -7.55 1.03
CA LEU A 59 -1.46 -6.74 0.09
C LEU A 59 -2.86 -6.40 0.60
N THR A 60 -3.41 -7.23 1.50
CA THR A 60 -4.72 -6.98 2.12
C THR A 60 -4.66 -5.77 3.04
N LEU A 61 -3.60 -5.64 3.84
CA LEU A 61 -3.39 -4.48 4.71
C LEU A 61 -3.19 -3.18 3.92
N LEU A 62 -2.48 -3.25 2.79
CA LEU A 62 -2.33 -2.11 1.88
C LEU A 62 -3.66 -1.66 1.27
N LYS A 63 -4.48 -2.61 0.79
CA LYS A 63 -5.80 -2.30 0.23
C LYS A 63 -6.72 -1.69 1.28
N ALA A 64 -6.78 -2.27 2.48
CA ALA A 64 -7.56 -1.72 3.59
C ALA A 64 -7.13 -0.29 3.93
N SER A 65 -5.82 -0.02 3.97
CA SER A 65 -5.28 1.32 4.26
C SER A 65 -5.67 2.35 3.18
N VAL A 66 -5.69 1.95 1.91
CA VAL A 66 -6.10 2.83 0.79
C VAL A 66 -7.62 3.04 0.79
N GLU A 67 -8.40 2.01 1.06
CA GLU A 67 -9.87 2.11 1.17
C GLU A 67 -10.29 2.99 2.34
N GLU A 68 -9.67 2.83 3.52
CA GLU A 68 -9.89 3.70 4.67
C GLU A 68 -9.54 5.17 4.34
N ALA A 69 -8.37 5.40 3.72
CA ALA A 69 -7.96 6.74 3.33
C ALA A 69 -8.90 7.36 2.29
N ALA A 70 -9.38 6.58 1.32
CA ALA A 70 -10.33 7.04 0.32
C ALA A 70 -11.71 7.35 0.92
N GLN A 71 -12.14 6.56 1.93
CA GLN A 71 -13.39 6.78 2.64
C GLN A 71 -13.33 8.02 3.52
N GLU A 72 -12.26 8.22 4.28
CA GLU A 72 -12.03 9.43 5.07
C GLU A 72 -11.97 10.69 4.18
N PHE A 73 -11.26 10.60 3.06
CA PHE A 73 -11.17 11.69 2.10
C PHE A 73 -12.53 12.00 1.46
N GLY A 74 -13.27 10.98 1.01
CA GLY A 74 -14.60 11.14 0.43
C GLY A 74 -15.59 11.76 1.41
N ALA A 75 -15.55 11.36 2.69
CA ALA A 75 -16.38 11.94 3.73
C ALA A 75 -16.04 13.42 4.00
N ALA A 76 -14.75 13.75 4.09
CA ALA A 76 -14.30 15.13 4.26
C ALA A 76 -14.71 16.02 3.09
N MET A 77 -14.56 15.53 1.86
CA MET A 77 -14.95 16.26 0.65
C MET A 77 -16.47 16.45 0.57
N GLY A 78 -17.26 15.42 0.89
CA GLY A 78 -18.72 15.51 0.92
C GLY A 78 -19.24 16.50 1.96
N ASN A 79 -18.63 16.52 3.15
CA ASN A 79 -18.96 17.50 4.19
C ASN A 79 -18.66 18.93 3.76
N GLU A 80 -17.53 19.15 3.07
CA GLU A 80 -17.16 20.48 2.58
C GLU A 80 -18.08 20.95 1.44
N ILE A 81 -18.47 20.05 0.53
CA ILE A 81 -19.45 20.34 -0.52
C ILE A 81 -20.79 20.74 0.11
N ASN A 82 -21.28 19.97 1.09
CA ASN A 82 -22.53 20.30 1.78
C ASN A 82 -22.44 21.66 2.49
N ARG A 83 -21.30 21.98 3.12
CA ARG A 83 -21.07 23.27 3.79
C ARG A 83 -21.11 24.44 2.80
N VAL A 84 -20.53 24.29 1.62
CA VAL A 84 -20.55 25.33 0.58
C VAL A 84 -21.96 25.47 -0.02
N LEU A 85 -22.64 24.37 -0.31
CA LEU A 85 -23.98 24.39 -0.88
C LEU A 85 -25.00 25.00 0.09
N SER A 86 -24.88 24.73 1.40
CA SER A 86 -25.74 25.32 2.43
C SER A 86 -25.54 26.82 2.67
N GLN A 87 -24.57 27.44 2.00
CA GLN A 87 -24.35 28.90 2.02
C GLN A 87 -24.93 29.58 0.77
N ILE A 88 -25.34 28.79 -0.22
CA ILE A 88 -25.88 29.25 -1.51
C ILE A 88 -27.42 29.15 -1.52
N GLU A 89 -28.01 28.33 -0.64
CA GLU A 89 -29.45 28.36 -0.28
C GLU A 89 -29.75 29.43 0.78
#